data_AF-A0A839JRN2-F1
#
_entry.id   AF-A0A839JRN2-F1
#
_cell.length_a   1.000
_cell.length_b   1.000
_cell.length_c   1.000
_cell.angle_alpha   90.00
_cell.angle_beta   90.00
_cell.angle_gamma   90.00
#
_symmetry.space_group_name_H-M   'P 1'
#
loop_
_entity.id
_entity.type
_entity.pdbx_description
1 polymer ?
#
loop_
_entity_poly.entity_id
_entity_poly.type
_entity_poly.pdbx_seq_one_letter_code
_entity_poly.pdbx_strand_id
1 'polypeptide(L)'
;MPRKKKTTRGRKPVKQTPEHVLPSGFWAQVGAVVLIAISILYVVAWFGAGGHVLEWVQKGSLGLIGYAVYVVPFLFTYIAVEIFRAENNRLSFLIKFASGLMLIWFAGLFGLMKDHSGKATGGELGRVMNDYIMLPLVDSTIAAFLYILLILITALFITKVSPITVIKAVWDWAQSNLQEEENKNNDIIKKANASDETSIKLKFGGSKKDSKNANTLGDDFK
;
A
#
# COMPACT_ATOMS: atom_id res chain seq x y z
N MET A 1 -19.73 -90.23 0.05
CA MET A 1 -20.67 -89.11 -0.19
C MET A 1 -19.89 -87.80 -0.30
N PRO A 2 -19.83 -87.12 -1.46
CA PRO A 2 -19.16 -85.83 -1.57
C PRO A 2 -20.06 -84.67 -1.12
N ARG A 3 -19.59 -83.85 -0.17
CA ARG A 3 -20.28 -82.65 0.35
C ARG A 3 -20.29 -81.52 -0.70
N LYS A 4 -21.48 -81.06 -1.08
CA LYS A 4 -21.70 -79.83 -1.89
C LYS A 4 -21.08 -78.61 -1.19
N LYS A 5 -20.08 -77.97 -1.82
CA LYS A 5 -19.56 -76.66 -1.40
C LYS A 5 -20.55 -75.58 -1.85
N LYS A 6 -21.22 -74.91 -0.90
CA LYS A 6 -22.08 -73.75 -1.16
C LYS A 6 -21.24 -72.60 -1.72
N THR A 7 -21.59 -72.16 -2.92
CA THR A 7 -21.13 -70.92 -3.54
C THR A 7 -21.74 -69.73 -2.81
N THR A 8 -20.91 -69.00 -2.06
CA THR A 8 -21.31 -67.71 -1.48
C THR A 8 -21.02 -66.64 -2.52
N ARG A 9 -22.04 -66.36 -3.35
CA ARG A 9 -22.07 -65.26 -4.31
C ARG A 9 -21.74 -63.96 -3.58
N GLY A 10 -20.61 -63.35 -3.96
CA GLY A 10 -20.10 -62.12 -3.34
C GLY A 10 -21.16 -61.03 -3.33
N ARG A 11 -21.50 -60.53 -2.15
CA ARG A 11 -22.11 -59.21 -2.01
C ARG A 11 -21.02 -58.20 -2.39
N LYS A 12 -21.15 -57.59 -3.58
CA LYS A 12 -20.44 -56.35 -3.87
C LYS A 12 -20.85 -55.35 -2.79
N PRO A 13 -19.91 -54.72 -2.06
CA PRO A 13 -20.26 -53.62 -1.19
C PRO A 13 -20.86 -52.52 -2.08
N VAL A 14 -22.12 -52.19 -1.85
CA VAL A 14 -22.74 -50.98 -2.41
C VAL A 14 -21.91 -49.83 -1.87
N LYS A 15 -21.08 -49.23 -2.72
CA LYS A 15 -20.43 -47.95 -2.42
C LYS A 15 -21.58 -46.96 -2.22
N GLN A 16 -21.93 -46.71 -0.96
CA GLN A 16 -22.71 -45.54 -0.59
C GLN A 16 -21.84 -44.34 -0.95
N THR A 17 -22.07 -43.76 -2.10
CA THR A 17 -21.58 -42.41 -2.42
C THR A 17 -22.24 -41.49 -1.39
N PRO A 18 -21.49 -40.85 -0.48
CA PRO A 18 -22.09 -39.91 0.45
C PRO A 18 -22.63 -38.74 -0.38
N GLU A 19 -23.95 -38.60 -0.44
CA GLU A 19 -24.65 -37.58 -1.26
C GLU A 19 -24.47 -36.15 -0.73
N HIS A 20 -23.63 -35.95 0.28
CA HIS A 20 -23.33 -34.65 0.85
C HIS A 20 -21.87 -34.52 1.29
N VAL A 21 -20.95 -34.69 0.35
CA VAL A 21 -19.59 -34.16 0.52
C VAL A 21 -19.57 -32.73 -0.01
N LEU A 22 -19.39 -31.77 0.89
CA LEU A 22 -19.17 -30.37 0.53
C LEU A 22 -18.03 -30.30 -0.52
N PRO A 23 -18.14 -29.44 -1.55
CA PRO A 23 -17.08 -29.27 -2.54
C PRO A 23 -15.74 -29.00 -1.87
N SER A 24 -14.66 -29.55 -2.43
CA SER A 24 -13.30 -29.30 -1.94
C SER A 24 -13.06 -27.79 -1.87
N GLY A 25 -12.78 -27.28 -0.66
CA GLY A 25 -12.49 -25.86 -0.46
C GLY A 25 -13.65 -24.98 -0.01
N PHE A 26 -14.87 -25.50 0.16
CA PHE A 26 -16.03 -24.75 0.68
C PHE A 26 -15.70 -23.95 1.96
N TRP A 27 -15.09 -24.58 2.96
CA TRP A 27 -14.69 -23.91 4.20
C TRP A 27 -13.68 -22.79 4.01
N ALA A 28 -12.80 -22.93 3.02
CA ALA A 28 -11.86 -21.86 2.70
C ALA A 28 -12.59 -20.68 2.02
N GLN A 29 -13.65 -20.91 1.23
CA GLN A 29 -14.45 -19.84 0.63
C GLN A 29 -15.23 -19.08 1.70
N VAL A 30 -15.87 -19.80 2.62
CA VAL A 30 -16.52 -19.18 3.79
C VAL A 30 -15.51 -18.37 4.59
N GLY A 31 -14.32 -18.92 4.84
CA GLY A 31 -13.22 -18.20 5.48
C GLY A 31 -12.82 -16.93 4.73
N ALA A 32 -12.76 -16.95 3.40
CA ALA A 32 -12.45 -15.78 2.58
C ALA A 32 -13.53 -14.69 2.68
N VAL A 33 -14.83 -15.06 2.66
CA VAL A 33 -15.93 -14.11 2.86
C VAL A 33 -15.85 -13.46 4.25
N VAL A 34 -15.62 -14.26 5.29
CA VAL A 34 -15.44 -13.77 6.66
C VAL A 34 -14.23 -12.84 6.74
N LEU A 35 -13.13 -13.16 6.05
CA LEU A 35 -11.92 -12.35 6.03
C LEU A 35 -12.16 -10.98 5.38
N ILE A 36 -12.94 -10.92 4.29
CA ILE A 36 -13.38 -9.65 3.66
C ILE A 36 -14.26 -8.85 4.62
N ALA A 37 -15.21 -9.50 5.29
CA ALA A 37 -16.06 -8.82 6.28
C ALA A 37 -15.22 -8.21 7.41
N ILE A 38 -14.22 -8.95 7.94
CA ILE A 38 -13.30 -8.43 8.95
C ILE A 38 -12.47 -7.26 8.41
N SER A 39 -11.99 -7.34 7.17
CA SER A 39 -11.29 -6.24 6.50
C SER A 39 -12.12 -4.95 6.47
N ILE A 40 -13.39 -5.06 6.06
CA ILE A 40 -14.33 -3.92 6.04
C ILE A 40 -14.58 -3.40 7.45
N LEU A 41 -14.77 -4.28 8.44
CA LEU A 41 -14.97 -3.86 9.84
C LEU A 41 -13.77 -3.08 10.39
N TYR A 42 -12.53 -3.46 10.03
CA TYR A 42 -11.36 -2.68 10.40
C TYR A 42 -11.36 -1.29 9.79
N VAL A 43 -11.73 -1.17 8.50
CA VAL A 43 -11.85 0.14 7.85
C VAL A 43 -12.90 0.99 8.56
N VAL A 44 -14.05 0.42 8.91
CA VAL A 44 -15.09 1.11 9.70
C VAL A 44 -14.55 1.52 11.08
N ALA A 45 -13.74 0.68 11.73
CA ALA A 45 -13.14 0.96 13.03
C ALA A 45 -12.19 2.17 12.99
N TRP A 46 -11.52 2.43 11.86
CA TRP A 46 -10.65 3.61 11.70
C TRP A 46 -11.42 4.93 11.81
N PHE A 47 -12.68 4.96 11.41
CA PHE A 47 -13.54 6.14 11.53
C PHE A 47 -14.14 6.30 12.93
N GLY A 48 -13.86 5.39 13.86
CA GLY A 48 -14.47 5.39 15.20
C GLY A 48 -15.97 5.05 15.20
N ALA A 49 -16.53 4.62 14.08
CA ALA A 49 -17.97 4.37 13.89
C ALA A 49 -18.43 2.97 14.34
N GLY A 50 -17.59 2.23 15.07
CA GLY A 50 -17.78 0.80 15.33
C GLY A 50 -18.37 0.42 16.68
N GLY A 51 -18.64 1.40 17.55
CA GLY A 51 -19.05 1.14 18.94
C GLY A 51 -17.99 0.40 19.77
N HIS A 52 -18.38 -0.05 20.96
CA HIS A 52 -17.44 -0.56 21.97
C HIS A 52 -16.62 -1.77 21.51
N VAL A 53 -17.20 -2.68 20.71
CA VAL A 53 -16.52 -3.88 20.21
C VAL A 53 -15.38 -3.52 19.25
N LEU A 54 -15.66 -2.70 18.23
CA LEU A 54 -14.65 -2.30 17.24
C LEU A 54 -13.59 -1.38 17.87
N GLU A 55 -13.97 -0.53 18.82
CA GLU A 55 -13.01 0.28 19.57
C GLU A 55 -12.05 -0.59 20.38
N TRP A 56 -12.56 -1.62 21.06
CA TRP A 56 -11.74 -2.57 21.79
C TRP A 56 -10.79 -3.34 20.86
N VAL A 57 -11.30 -3.83 19.71
CA VAL A 57 -10.47 -4.50 18.69
C VAL A 57 -9.40 -3.55 18.17
N GLN A 58 -9.76 -2.31 17.83
CA GLN A 58 -8.82 -1.32 17.31
C GLN A 58 -7.73 -0.98 18.32
N LYS A 59 -8.09 -0.74 19.58
CA LYS A 59 -7.14 -0.49 20.68
C LYS A 59 -6.24 -1.69 20.93
N GLY A 60 -6.81 -2.91 20.95
CA GLY A 60 -6.07 -4.15 21.12
C GLY A 60 -5.07 -4.36 19.99
N SER A 61 -5.47 -4.15 18.75
CA SER A 61 -4.61 -4.29 17.57
C SER A 61 -3.54 -3.21 17.51
N LEU A 62 -3.86 -1.95 17.82
CA LEU A 62 -2.85 -0.90 17.97
C LEU A 62 -1.86 -1.21 19.09
N GLY A 63 -2.32 -1.79 20.20
CA GLY A 63 -1.46 -2.24 21.28
C GLY A 63 -0.52 -3.36 20.82
N LEU A 64 -1.03 -4.34 20.08
CA LEU A 64 -0.25 -5.52 19.68
C LEU A 64 0.71 -5.23 18.53
N ILE A 65 0.23 -4.66 17.43
CA ILE A 65 0.97 -4.50 16.17
C ILE A 65 1.16 -3.04 15.76
N GLY A 66 0.69 -2.10 16.56
CA GLY A 66 0.86 -0.68 16.29
C GLY A 66 0.22 -0.26 14.97
N TYR A 67 0.89 0.62 14.25
CA TYR A 67 0.45 1.15 12.96
C TYR A 67 0.45 0.09 11.86
N ALA A 68 0.98 -1.13 12.08
CA ALA A 68 0.77 -2.24 11.16
C ALA A 68 -0.72 -2.63 11.04
N VAL A 69 -1.58 -2.23 11.99
CA VAL A 69 -3.04 -2.40 11.90
C VAL A 69 -3.62 -1.79 10.63
N TYR A 70 -3.01 -0.73 10.09
CA TYR A 70 -3.48 -0.08 8.88
C TYR A 70 -3.21 -0.91 7.62
N VAL A 71 -2.30 -1.88 7.69
CA VAL A 71 -1.98 -2.82 6.60
C VAL A 71 -2.96 -4.00 6.59
N VAL A 72 -3.56 -4.34 7.74
CA VAL A 72 -4.38 -5.54 7.93
C VAL A 72 -5.53 -5.65 6.92
N PRO A 73 -6.35 -4.61 6.65
CA PRO A 73 -7.47 -4.73 5.70
C PRO A 73 -7.00 -5.08 4.29
N PHE A 74 -5.94 -4.44 3.81
CA PHE A 74 -5.38 -4.71 2.48
C PHE A 74 -4.86 -6.15 2.38
N LEU A 75 -4.15 -6.60 3.42
CA LEU A 75 -3.60 -7.95 3.47
C LEU A 75 -4.71 -9.01 3.53
N PHE A 76 -5.75 -8.78 4.34
CA PHE A 76 -6.91 -9.66 4.48
C PHE A 76 -7.71 -9.77 3.19
N THR A 77 -7.97 -8.63 2.55
CA THR A 77 -8.63 -8.60 1.23
C THR A 77 -7.81 -9.36 0.19
N TYR A 78 -6.49 -9.15 0.16
CA TYR A 78 -5.61 -9.87 -0.76
C TYR A 78 -5.66 -11.39 -0.55
N ILE A 79 -5.53 -11.86 0.69
CA ILE A 79 -5.60 -13.28 1.02
C ILE A 79 -6.96 -13.86 0.63
N ALA A 80 -8.06 -13.15 0.86
CA ALA A 80 -9.39 -13.61 0.49
C ALA A 80 -9.54 -13.78 -1.03
N VAL A 81 -9.06 -12.80 -1.80
CA VAL A 81 -9.04 -12.87 -3.27
C VAL A 81 -8.18 -14.04 -3.74
N GLU A 82 -7.00 -14.25 -3.14
CA GLU A 82 -6.11 -15.36 -3.50
C GLU A 82 -6.69 -16.73 -3.11
N ILE A 83 -7.47 -16.82 -2.03
CA ILE A 83 -8.22 -18.03 -1.71
C ILE A 83 -9.20 -18.36 -2.85
N PHE A 84 -10.03 -17.40 -3.26
CA PHE A 84 -10.99 -17.61 -4.35
C PHE A 84 -10.34 -17.96 -5.69
N ARG A 85 -9.12 -17.45 -5.95
CA ARG A 85 -8.36 -17.72 -7.17
C ARG A 85 -7.64 -19.07 -7.16
N ALA A 86 -7.39 -19.66 -5.99
CA ALA A 86 -6.60 -20.89 -5.90
C ALA A 86 -7.40 -22.11 -6.39
N GLU A 87 -6.80 -22.95 -7.23
CA GLU A 87 -7.36 -24.27 -7.55
C GLU A 87 -7.48 -25.13 -6.28
N ASN A 88 -8.65 -25.73 -6.06
CA ASN A 88 -9.07 -26.36 -4.79
C ASN A 88 -9.18 -25.41 -3.57
N ASN A 89 -9.09 -24.09 -3.77
CA ASN A 89 -9.28 -23.08 -2.74
C ASN A 89 -8.32 -23.23 -1.53
N ARG A 90 -7.18 -23.91 -1.74
CA ARG A 90 -6.17 -24.18 -0.72
C ARG A 90 -5.01 -23.23 -0.88
N LEU A 91 -5.12 -22.07 -0.25
CA LEU A 91 -3.99 -21.16 -0.11
C LEU A 91 -2.88 -21.86 0.70
N SER A 92 -1.69 -21.94 0.13
CA SER A 92 -0.54 -22.63 0.73
C SER A 92 -0.27 -22.10 2.14
N PHE A 93 0.06 -23.00 3.06
CA PHE A 93 0.43 -22.62 4.43
C PHE A 93 1.54 -21.56 4.44
N LEU A 94 2.47 -21.64 3.48
CA LEU A 94 3.55 -20.67 3.32
C LEU A 94 3.05 -19.23 3.07
N ILE A 95 1.98 -19.05 2.29
CA ILE A 95 1.44 -17.71 2.01
C ILE A 95 0.74 -17.15 3.26
N LYS A 96 0.06 -18.00 4.04
CA LYS A 96 -0.55 -17.59 5.32
C LYS A 96 0.52 -17.18 6.33
N PHE A 97 1.58 -17.98 6.44
CA PHE A 97 2.71 -17.70 7.31
C PHE A 97 3.43 -16.41 6.88
N ALA A 98 3.73 -16.26 5.59
CA ALA A 98 4.35 -15.05 5.04
C ALA A 98 3.49 -13.80 5.29
N SER A 99 2.16 -13.92 5.24
CA SER A 99 1.26 -12.82 5.56
C SER A 99 1.33 -12.42 7.04
N GLY A 100 1.41 -13.38 7.95
CA GLY A 100 1.67 -13.08 9.37
C GLY A 100 3.03 -12.41 9.57
N LEU A 101 4.06 -12.93 8.90
CA LEU A 101 5.42 -12.39 8.95
C LEU A 101 5.50 -10.96 8.38
N MET A 102 4.72 -10.67 7.33
CA MET A 102 4.58 -9.32 6.77
C MET A 102 4.13 -8.32 7.84
N LEU A 103 3.13 -8.66 8.65
CA LEU A 103 2.66 -7.79 9.73
C LEU A 103 3.73 -7.58 10.81
N ILE A 104 4.53 -8.60 11.10
CA ILE A 104 5.64 -8.49 12.04
C ILE A 104 6.71 -7.52 11.52
N TRP A 105 7.05 -7.57 10.23
CA TRP A 105 7.99 -6.61 9.63
C TRP A 105 7.46 -5.18 9.64
N PHE A 106 6.18 -4.98 9.32
CA PHE A 106 5.56 -3.67 9.45
C PHE A 106 5.55 -3.19 10.91
N ALA A 107 5.22 -4.06 11.87
CA ALA A 107 5.23 -3.70 13.29
C ALA A 107 6.64 -3.28 13.74
N GLY A 108 7.70 -4.00 13.33
CA GLY A 108 9.10 -3.62 13.57
C GLY A 108 9.45 -2.26 12.96
N LEU A 109 9.15 -2.07 11.67
CA LEU A 109 9.38 -0.81 10.96
C LEU A 109 8.68 0.37 11.62
N PHE A 110 7.38 0.24 11.95
CA PHE A 110 6.64 1.26 12.67
C PHE A 110 7.15 1.44 14.11
N GLY A 111 7.72 0.40 14.72
CA GLY A 111 8.35 0.47 16.04
C GLY A 111 9.61 1.33 16.07
N LEU A 112 10.26 1.60 14.93
CA LEU A 112 11.40 2.52 14.85
C LEU A 112 10.94 3.98 14.87
N MET A 113 9.68 4.24 14.51
CA MET A 113 9.09 5.58 14.51
C MET A 113 8.41 5.89 15.85
N LYS A 114 8.45 7.17 16.22
CA LYS A 114 7.81 7.70 17.43
C LYS A 114 6.63 8.58 17.05
N ASP A 115 5.55 8.49 17.82
CA ASP A 115 4.40 9.38 17.70
C ASP A 115 4.68 10.77 18.32
N HIS A 116 3.67 11.64 18.26
CA HIS A 116 3.69 12.99 18.87
C HIS A 116 3.91 12.98 20.39
N SER A 117 3.67 11.84 21.05
CA SER A 117 3.90 11.65 22.48
C SER A 117 5.26 11.01 22.79
N GLY A 118 6.09 10.78 21.75
CA GLY A 118 7.40 10.13 21.86
C GLY A 118 7.35 8.61 22.02
N LYS A 119 6.17 7.98 21.90
CA LYS A 119 6.01 6.52 22.04
C LYS A 119 6.23 5.82 20.71
N ALA A 120 6.85 4.64 20.73
CA ALA A 120 7.06 3.83 19.53
C ALA A 120 5.72 3.40 18.91
N THR A 121 5.60 3.47 17.58
CA THR A 121 4.33 3.22 16.87
C THR A 121 4.13 1.78 16.40
N GLY A 122 5.02 0.86 16.79
CA GLY A 122 5.00 -0.56 16.38
C GLY A 122 4.20 -1.50 17.28
N GLY A 123 3.63 -1.00 18.37
CA GLY A 123 3.00 -1.83 19.39
C GLY A 123 4.00 -2.78 20.07
N GLU A 124 3.47 -3.77 20.78
CA GLU A 124 4.27 -4.75 21.51
C GLU A 124 5.11 -5.64 20.60
N LEU A 125 4.57 -6.10 19.45
CA LEU A 125 5.36 -6.88 18.49
C LEU A 125 6.50 -6.07 17.88
N GLY A 126 6.26 -4.81 17.53
CA GLY A 126 7.30 -3.92 17.03
C GLY A 126 8.38 -3.67 18.06
N ARG A 127 7.99 -3.46 19.32
CA ARG A 127 8.93 -3.31 20.45
C ARG A 127 9.79 -4.55 20.64
N VAL A 128 9.18 -5.73 20.70
CA VAL A 128 9.92 -7.00 20.85
C VAL A 128 10.88 -7.21 19.68
N MET A 129 10.41 -6.97 18.46
CA MET A 129 11.20 -7.16 17.25
C MET A 129 12.40 -6.19 17.19
N ASN A 130 12.20 -4.93 17.61
CA ASN A 130 13.29 -3.95 17.63
C ASN A 130 14.27 -4.17 18.79
N ASP A 131 13.77 -4.31 20.01
CA ASP A 131 14.60 -4.34 21.22
C ASP A 131 15.45 -5.61 21.33
N TYR A 132 14.91 -6.76 20.89
CA TYR A 132 15.58 -8.05 21.06
C TYR A 132 16.24 -8.60 19.80
N ILE A 133 15.78 -8.21 18.61
CA ILE A 133 16.25 -8.81 17.36
C ILE A 133 17.03 -7.79 16.54
N MET A 134 16.47 -6.61 16.29
CA MET A 134 17.01 -5.70 15.28
C MET A 134 18.11 -4.77 15.81
N LEU A 135 17.77 -3.97 16.82
CA LEU A 135 18.66 -2.94 17.37
C LEU A 135 19.90 -3.49 18.10
N PRO A 136 19.91 -4.75 18.61
CA PRO A 136 21.14 -5.38 19.07
C PRO A 136 22.13 -5.71 17.95
N LEU A 137 21.66 -5.87 16.71
CA LEU A 137 22.47 -6.30 15.57
C LEU A 137 22.93 -5.12 14.71
N VAL A 138 22.10 -4.08 14.60
CA VAL A 138 22.31 -2.94 13.71
C VAL A 138 21.78 -1.65 14.32
N ASP A 139 22.24 -0.49 13.84
CA ASP A 139 21.65 0.78 14.26
C ASP A 139 20.24 0.98 13.66
N SER A 140 19.51 1.97 14.19
CA SER A 140 18.12 2.24 13.79
C SER A 140 17.95 2.56 12.30
N THR A 141 18.94 3.18 11.66
CA THR A 141 18.89 3.55 10.23
C THR A 141 19.03 2.30 9.37
N ILE A 142 20.02 1.45 9.69
CA ILE A 142 20.21 0.17 9.00
C ILE A 142 19.04 -0.77 9.27
N ALA A 143 18.48 -0.77 10.49
CA ALA A 143 17.28 -1.53 10.84
C ALA A 143 16.10 -1.19 9.93
N ALA A 144 15.83 0.10 9.70
CA ALA A 144 14.76 0.56 8.82
C ALA A 144 14.95 0.05 7.38
N PHE A 145 16.18 0.14 6.85
CA PHE A 145 16.51 -0.37 5.52
C PHE A 145 16.26 -1.88 5.41
N LEU A 146 16.69 -2.66 6.40
CA LEU A 146 16.49 -4.10 6.42
C LEU A 146 15.00 -4.49 6.52
N TYR A 147 14.20 -3.78 7.32
CA TYR A 147 12.75 -4.02 7.34
C TYR A 147 12.11 -3.75 5.98
N ILE A 148 12.45 -2.64 5.33
CA ILE A 148 11.94 -2.32 4.00
C ILE A 148 12.32 -3.43 3.01
N LEU A 149 13.58 -3.90 3.05
CA LEU A 149 14.03 -5.01 2.21
C LEU A 149 13.25 -6.31 2.49
N LEU A 150 13.05 -6.68 3.75
CA LEU A 150 12.30 -7.86 4.15
C LEU A 150 10.82 -7.76 3.74
N ILE A 151 10.20 -6.60 3.89
CA ILE A 151 8.83 -6.32 3.43
C ILE A 151 8.75 -6.50 1.91
N LEU A 152 9.68 -5.92 1.14
CA LEU A 152 9.70 -6.04 -0.31
C LEU A 152 9.85 -7.50 -0.76
N ILE A 153 10.81 -8.25 -0.21
CA ILE A 153 11.01 -9.66 -0.55
C ILE A 153 9.77 -10.49 -0.19
N THR A 154 9.20 -10.27 0.99
CA THR A 154 7.99 -10.97 1.43
C THR A 154 6.78 -10.61 0.56
N ALA A 155 6.66 -9.35 0.14
CA ALA A 155 5.57 -8.87 -0.72
C ALA A 155 5.66 -9.52 -2.11
N LEU A 156 6.87 -9.56 -2.69
CA LEU A 156 7.14 -10.26 -3.95
C LEU A 156 6.79 -11.74 -3.85
N PHE A 157 7.17 -12.39 -2.74
CA PHE A 157 6.83 -13.80 -2.50
C PHE A 157 5.31 -14.03 -2.42
N ILE A 158 4.59 -13.20 -1.66
CA ILE A 158 3.13 -13.31 -1.50
C ILE A 158 2.39 -13.03 -2.80
N THR A 159 2.82 -12.01 -3.55
CA THR A 159 2.21 -11.58 -4.81
C THR A 159 2.64 -12.38 -6.03
N LYS A 160 3.71 -13.19 -5.89
CA LYS A 160 4.35 -13.92 -6.99
C LYS A 160 4.78 -13.00 -8.15
N VAL A 161 5.03 -11.72 -7.85
CA VAL A 161 5.50 -10.72 -8.82
C VAL A 161 7.02 -10.85 -8.98
N SER A 162 7.52 -10.65 -10.20
CA SER A 162 8.96 -10.64 -10.46
C SER A 162 9.62 -9.39 -9.86
N PRO A 163 10.79 -9.51 -9.19
CA PRO A 163 11.53 -8.37 -8.65
C PRO A 163 11.83 -7.30 -9.70
N ILE A 164 12.12 -7.72 -10.93
CA ILE A 164 12.43 -6.81 -12.05
C ILE A 164 11.23 -5.92 -12.38
N THR A 165 10.01 -6.44 -12.28
CA THR A 165 8.78 -5.66 -12.52
C THR A 165 8.62 -4.56 -11.48
N VAL A 166 8.93 -4.84 -10.21
CA VAL A 166 8.86 -3.83 -9.14
C VAL A 166 9.94 -2.77 -9.30
N ILE A 167 11.17 -3.17 -9.63
CA ILE A 167 12.27 -2.22 -9.90
C ILE A 167 11.90 -1.29 -11.06
N LYS A 168 11.32 -1.83 -12.14
CA LYS A 168 10.83 -1.02 -13.26
C LYS A 168 9.72 -0.06 -12.85
N ALA A 169 8.73 -0.51 -12.09
CA ALA A 169 7.67 0.36 -11.60
C ALA A 169 8.20 1.52 -10.72
N VAL A 170 9.19 1.24 -9.87
CA VAL A 170 9.85 2.26 -9.04
C VAL A 170 10.67 3.21 -9.92
N TRP A 171 11.40 2.70 -10.91
CA TRP A 171 12.16 3.52 -11.87
C TRP A 171 11.24 4.43 -12.69
N ASP A 172 10.13 3.90 -13.20
CA ASP A 172 9.15 4.64 -13.98
C ASP A 172 8.51 5.75 -13.14
N TRP A 173 8.16 5.48 -11.88
CA TRP A 173 7.66 6.49 -10.94
C TRP A 173 8.71 7.54 -10.57
N ALA A 174 9.96 7.14 -10.35
CA ALA A 174 11.05 8.07 -10.08
C ALA A 174 11.28 8.99 -11.29
N GLN A 175 11.29 8.44 -12.49
CA GLN A 175 11.44 9.18 -13.72
C GLN A 175 10.27 10.13 -13.96
N SER A 176 9.02 9.73 -13.68
CA SER A 176 7.86 10.61 -13.83
C SER A 176 7.92 11.82 -12.89
N ASN A 177 8.37 11.63 -11.64
CA ASN A 177 8.54 12.74 -10.70
C ASN A 177 9.64 13.71 -11.15
N LEU A 178 10.76 13.19 -11.66
CA LEU A 178 11.84 14.02 -12.21
C LEU A 178 11.38 14.80 -13.44
N GLN A 179 10.59 14.18 -14.32
CA GLN A 179 10.01 14.85 -15.49
C GLN A 179 8.99 15.93 -15.09
N GLU A 180 8.19 15.73 -14.03
CA GLU A 180 7.29 16.77 -13.51
C GLU A 180 8.05 17.99 -12.97
N GLU A 181 9.15 17.77 -12.26
CA GLU A 181 10.05 18.83 -11.78
C GLU A 181 10.71 19.59 -12.95
N GLU A 182 11.22 18.85 -13.95
CA GLU A 182 11.84 19.43 -15.15
C GLU A 182 10.83 20.23 -15.99
N ASN A 183 9.61 19.73 -16.14
CA ASN A 183 8.53 20.43 -16.83
C ASN A 183 8.13 21.72 -16.10
N LYS A 184 8.01 21.69 -14.77
CA LYS A 184 7.74 22.89 -13.95
C LYS A 184 8.84 23.93 -14.08
N ASN A 185 10.11 23.51 -14.05
CA ASN A 185 11.25 24.42 -14.22
C ASN A 185 11.32 25.00 -15.63
N ASN A 186 11.05 24.20 -16.66
CA ASN A 186 10.99 24.64 -18.05
C ASN A 186 9.84 25.63 -18.29
N ASP A 187 8.70 25.46 -17.63
CA ASP A 187 7.58 26.41 -17.70
C ASP A 187 7.89 27.74 -17.01
N ILE A 188 8.65 27.72 -15.90
CA ILE A 188 9.14 28.95 -15.26
C ILE A 188 10.11 29.68 -16.20
N ILE A 189 11.02 28.97 -16.85
CA ILE A 189 11.97 29.56 -17.82
C ILE A 189 11.23 30.11 -19.04
N LYS A 190 10.24 29.39 -19.58
CA LYS A 190 9.40 29.88 -20.69
C LYS A 190 8.60 31.12 -20.29
N LYS A 191 8.03 31.14 -19.08
CA LYS A 191 7.32 32.32 -18.56
C LYS A 191 8.26 33.51 -18.34
N ALA A 192 9.47 33.28 -17.82
CA ALA A 192 10.50 34.30 -17.65
C ALA A 192 10.95 34.89 -19.00
N ASN A 193 11.23 34.02 -19.99
CA ASN A 193 11.60 34.44 -21.34
C ASN A 193 10.46 35.18 -22.05
N ALA A 194 9.21 34.74 -21.88
CA ALA A 194 8.04 35.42 -22.45
C ALA A 194 7.78 36.79 -21.79
N SER A 195 8.04 36.94 -20.48
CA SER A 195 7.99 38.24 -19.81
C SER A 195 9.11 39.17 -20.23
N ASP A 196 10.32 38.65 -20.48
CA ASP A 196 11.45 39.44 -20.96
C ASP A 196 11.24 39.93 -22.40
N GLU A 197 10.77 39.09 -23.33
CA GLU A 197 10.44 39.52 -24.70
C GLU A 197 9.33 40.58 -24.75
N THR A 198 8.32 40.47 -23.87
CA THR A 198 7.23 41.46 -23.78
C THR A 198 7.74 42.80 -23.23
N SER A 199 8.66 42.77 -22.26
CA SER A 199 9.27 43.98 -21.70
C SER A 199 10.21 44.70 -22.68
N ILE A 200 10.91 43.96 -23.54
CA ILE A 200 11.81 44.51 -24.57
C ILE A 200 11.01 45.10 -25.73
N LYS A 201 9.90 44.46 -26.16
CA LYS A 201 9.03 45.01 -27.22
C LYS A 201 8.30 46.31 -26.82
N LEU A 202 7.99 46.49 -25.54
CA LEU A 202 7.31 47.71 -25.05
C LEU A 202 8.22 48.95 -24.98
N LYS A 203 9.55 48.80 -25.01
CA LYS A 203 10.50 49.92 -24.87
C LYS A 203 11.05 50.51 -26.18
N PHE A 204 10.85 49.87 -27.33
CA PHE A 204 11.41 50.33 -28.61
C PHE A 204 10.38 50.86 -29.62
N GLY A 205 9.11 50.94 -29.25
CA GLY A 205 8.01 51.43 -30.11
C GLY A 205 7.59 52.87 -29.83
N GLY A 206 8.42 53.85 -30.19
CA GLY A 206 7.93 55.19 -30.55
C GLY A 206 8.19 56.33 -29.57
N SER A 207 9.19 57.16 -29.89
CA SER A 207 9.12 58.60 -29.60
C SER A 207 9.79 59.36 -30.74
N LYS A 208 8.98 59.74 -31.75
CA LYS A 208 9.31 60.78 -32.72
C LYS A 208 8.65 62.05 -32.20
N LYS A 209 9.47 62.96 -31.65
CA LYS A 209 9.00 64.23 -31.07
C LYS A 209 9.14 65.33 -32.13
N ASP A 210 8.05 65.63 -32.83
CA ASP A 210 7.90 66.87 -33.58
C ASP A 210 7.56 67.99 -32.60
N SER A 211 8.45 68.98 -32.46
CA SER A 211 8.20 70.21 -31.71
C SER A 211 8.16 71.37 -32.71
N LYS A 212 6.95 71.83 -33.02
CA LYS A 212 6.72 73.09 -33.74
C LYS A 212 5.69 73.95 -33.00
N ASN A 213 6.14 75.17 -32.70
CA ASN A 213 5.39 76.41 -32.52
C ASN A 213 4.50 76.58 -31.28
N ALA A 214 4.98 77.38 -30.33
CA ALA A 214 4.14 78.26 -29.52
C ALA A 214 4.50 79.70 -29.89
N ASN A 215 3.53 80.43 -30.45
CA ASN A 215 3.63 81.84 -30.73
C ASN A 215 2.46 82.56 -30.05
N THR A 216 2.77 83.75 -29.54
CA THR A 216 1.89 84.91 -29.23
C THR A 216 1.04 84.90 -27.97
N LEU A 217 1.32 85.88 -27.12
CA LEU A 217 0.41 86.80 -26.37
C LEU A 217 1.30 87.51 -25.34
N GLY A 218 1.45 88.82 -25.28
CA GLY A 218 0.88 89.95 -25.99
C GLY A 218 1.47 91.20 -25.31
N ASP A 219 1.76 92.22 -26.13
CA ASP A 219 2.09 93.56 -25.68
C ASP A 219 0.93 94.17 -24.88
N ASP A 220 1.26 94.95 -23.84
CA ASP A 220 0.67 96.26 -23.51
C ASP A 220 0.82 96.55 -22.00
N PHE A 221 1.60 97.60 -21.65
CA PHE A 221 1.13 98.83 -20.98
C PHE A 221 2.31 99.63 -20.38
N LYS A 222 2.48 100.85 -20.92
CA LYS A 222 3.00 102.12 -20.36
C LYS A 222 4.27 102.12 -19.49
#